data_AF-A0A9X4LHP7-F1
#
_entry.id   AF-A0A9X4LHP7-F1
#
_cell.length_a   1.000
_cell.length_b   1.000
_cell.length_c   1.000
_cell.angle_alpha   90.00
_cell.angle_beta   90.00
_cell.angle_gamma   90.00
#
_symmetry.space_group_name_H-M   'P 1'
#
loop_
_entity.id
_entity.type
_entity.pdbx_description
1 polymer ?
#
loop_
_entity_poly.entity_id
_entity_poly.type
_entity_poly.pdbx_seq_one_letter_code
_entity_poly.pdbx_strand_id
1 'polypeptide(L)'
;MSYKQNSFFQEILVNEVFYVATKSKELIRHEVLGKDVVCAWSEKSKAETFLKKLNIDYSNVKKIDIDRFVTYEMDNLFEEGEEVLIDPTGSSDGELINIVDITNELMSDLDNIRLKEFVKDVSKEDAVFGLSNQNEKHFILISDDEHQRPHIMPVWSIKSRAKKVRDEDFKECEIIEIEGEVFAEWLDNLRDDDKAVAIDLKSGVVGTVVSAQKVIDQLTF
;
A
#
# COMPACT_ATOMS: atom_id res chain seq x y z
N MET A 1 -2.83 10.94 21.22
CA MET A 1 -2.87 11.99 20.18
C MET A 1 -3.42 11.37 18.91
N SER A 2 -4.01 12.13 17.98
CA SER A 2 -4.40 11.55 16.68
C SER A 2 -3.13 11.24 15.89
N TYR A 3 -2.99 10.02 15.35
CA TYR A 3 -1.82 9.61 14.56
C TYR A 3 -1.54 10.58 13.40
N LYS A 4 -2.57 11.25 12.87
CA LYS A 4 -2.46 12.24 11.78
C LYS A 4 -1.56 13.44 12.11
N GLN A 5 -1.31 13.73 13.39
CA GLN A 5 -0.43 14.81 13.83
C GLN A 5 1.02 14.37 14.04
N ASN A 6 1.29 13.06 14.03
CA ASN A 6 2.62 12.52 14.20
C ASN A 6 3.35 12.43 12.85
N SER A 7 4.57 12.99 12.80
CA SER A 7 5.38 13.10 11.59
C SER A 7 5.71 11.74 10.96
N PHE A 8 5.85 10.69 11.76
CA PHE A 8 6.11 9.33 11.27
C PHE A 8 5.03 8.89 10.27
N PHE A 9 3.75 9.05 10.63
CA PHE A 9 2.65 8.66 9.77
C PHE A 9 2.47 9.59 8.58
N GLN A 10 2.74 10.89 8.76
CA GLN A 10 2.74 11.83 7.63
C GLN A 10 3.79 11.47 6.58
N GLU A 11 4.97 11.03 7.02
CA GLU A 11 6.01 10.56 6.10
C GLU A 11 5.63 9.25 5.42
N ILE A 12 4.95 8.32 6.10
CA ILE A 12 4.46 7.08 5.48
C ILE A 12 3.31 7.37 4.49
N LEU A 13 2.41 8.32 4.79
CA LEU A 13 1.36 8.72 3.85
C LEU A 13 1.91 9.25 2.51
N VAL A 14 3.14 9.75 2.50
CA VAL A 14 3.80 10.27 1.29
C VAL A 14 4.70 9.22 0.63
N ASN A 15 5.50 8.51 1.42
CA ASN A 15 6.53 7.62 0.90
C ASN A 15 6.09 6.15 0.81
N GLU A 16 4.99 5.81 1.49
CA GLU A 16 4.38 4.48 1.60
C GLU A 16 5.34 3.39 2.10
N VAL A 17 6.35 3.81 2.84
CA VAL A 17 7.45 2.95 3.28
C VAL A 17 7.89 3.35 4.67
N PHE A 18 8.37 2.37 5.42
CA PHE A 18 9.02 2.56 6.71
C PHE A 18 10.25 1.65 6.81
N TYR A 19 10.98 1.74 7.92
CA TYR A 19 12.25 1.06 8.10
C TYR A 19 12.26 0.28 9.40
N VAL A 20 12.81 -0.93 9.36
CA VAL A 20 13.04 -1.79 10.53
C VAL A 20 14.47 -2.29 10.54
N ALA A 21 15.05 -2.43 11.72
CA ALA A 21 16.39 -2.96 11.88
C ALA A 21 16.35 -4.46 12.14
N THR A 22 17.30 -5.20 11.58
CA THR A 22 17.37 -6.65 11.73
C THR A 22 18.78 -7.12 12.09
N LYS A 23 18.85 -8.18 12.89
CA LYS A 23 20.08 -8.92 13.21
C LYS A 23 19.85 -10.40 12.95
N SER A 24 20.71 -11.03 12.15
CA SER A 24 20.56 -12.46 11.82
C SER A 24 19.17 -12.83 11.27
N LYS A 25 18.53 -11.91 10.54
CA LYS A 25 17.15 -11.98 10.00
C LYS A 25 16.01 -11.76 10.99
N GLU A 26 16.29 -11.62 12.28
CA GLU A 26 15.29 -11.29 13.30
C GLU A 26 15.16 -9.77 13.47
N LEU A 27 13.97 -9.29 13.82
CA LEU A 27 13.70 -7.89 14.12
C LEU A 27 14.43 -7.49 15.41
N ILE A 28 15.04 -6.30 15.38
CA ILE A 28 15.63 -5.73 16.59
C ILE A 28 14.52 -5.19 17.48
N ARG A 29 14.59 -5.60 18.75
CA ARG A 29 13.74 -5.09 19.83
C ARG A 29 14.57 -4.21 20.77
N HIS A 30 13.90 -3.24 21.38
CA HIS A 30 14.48 -2.33 22.37
C HIS A 30 13.63 -2.34 23.63
N GLU A 31 14.29 -2.40 24.79
CA GLU A 31 13.60 -2.38 26.07
C GLU A 31 13.10 -0.96 26.39
N VAL A 32 11.78 -0.80 26.49
CA VAL A 32 11.12 0.43 26.93
C VAL A 32 10.15 0.08 28.05
N LEU A 33 10.33 0.72 29.22
CA LEU A 33 9.50 0.50 30.40
C LEU A 33 9.39 -0.98 30.82
N GLY A 34 10.47 -1.76 30.62
CA GLY A 34 10.52 -3.19 30.92
C GLY A 34 9.83 -4.10 29.90
N LYS A 35 9.47 -3.58 28.71
CA LYS A 35 8.94 -4.34 27.58
C LYS A 35 9.92 -4.31 26.40
N ASP A 36 10.19 -5.46 25.80
CA ASP A 36 10.97 -5.56 24.56
C ASP A 36 10.08 -5.33 23.34
N VAL A 37 10.12 -4.12 22.80
CA VAL A 37 9.27 -3.68 21.67
C VAL A 37 10.08 -3.57 20.39
N VAL A 38 9.46 -3.88 19.25
CA VAL A 38 10.09 -3.64 17.93
C VAL A 38 10.22 -2.15 17.70
N CYS A 39 11.31 -1.73 17.05
CA CYS A 39 11.50 -0.35 16.63
C CYS A 39 11.25 -0.18 15.13
N ALA A 40 10.53 0.87 14.77
CA ALA A 40 10.28 1.26 13.38
C ALA A 40 10.59 2.74 13.17
N TRP A 41 11.06 3.09 11.97
CA TRP A 41 11.44 4.46 11.61
C TRP A 41 10.85 4.87 10.28
N SER A 42 10.50 6.14 10.15
CA SER A 42 10.05 6.70 8.88
C SER A 42 11.23 6.95 7.92
N GLU A 43 12.43 7.12 8.46
CA GLU A 43 13.66 7.33 7.71
C GLU A 43 14.79 6.39 8.14
N LYS A 44 15.56 5.91 7.16
CA LYS A 44 16.76 5.08 7.41
C LYS A 44 17.80 5.81 8.26
N SER A 45 17.99 7.11 8.05
CA SER A 45 18.95 7.95 8.77
C SER A 45 18.65 8.02 10.27
N LYS A 46 17.37 8.12 10.65
CA LYS A 46 16.91 8.09 12.05
C LYS A 46 17.25 6.75 12.70
N ALA A 47 16.98 5.64 12.02
CA ALA A 47 17.31 4.28 12.49
C ALA A 47 18.81 4.12 12.74
N GLU A 48 19.66 4.45 11.75
CA GLU A 48 21.11 4.32 11.88
C GLU A 48 21.68 5.19 13.00
N THR A 49 21.14 6.40 13.17
CA THR A 49 21.55 7.32 14.24
C THR A 49 21.23 6.74 15.62
N PHE A 50 20.03 6.21 15.81
CA PHE A 50 19.60 5.58 17.05
C PHE A 50 20.44 4.35 17.39
N LEU A 51 20.56 3.41 16.44
CA LEU A 51 21.32 2.16 16.63
C LEU A 51 22.78 2.43 16.96
N LYS A 52 23.41 3.39 16.27
CA LYS A 52 24.80 3.78 16.52
C LYS A 52 24.99 4.42 17.89
N LYS A 53 24.07 5.30 18.31
CA LYS A 53 24.19 5.99 19.61
C LYS A 53 24.09 5.01 20.78
N LEU A 54 23.18 4.04 20.67
CA LEU A 54 23.00 3.01 21.70
C LEU A 54 23.98 1.83 21.57
N ASN A 55 24.87 1.85 20.57
CA ASN A 55 25.81 0.78 20.28
C ASN A 55 25.10 -0.58 20.10
N ILE A 56 23.93 -0.58 19.47
CA ILE A 56 23.15 -1.77 19.14
C ILE A 56 23.73 -2.37 17.87
N ASP A 57 24.15 -3.63 17.95
CA ASP A 57 24.66 -4.37 16.80
C ASP A 57 23.51 -4.85 15.89
N TYR A 58 23.61 -4.55 14.59
CA TYR A 58 22.59 -4.87 13.60
C TYR A 58 23.24 -5.31 12.28
N SER A 59 22.55 -6.18 11.54
CA SER A 59 23.00 -6.65 10.22
C SER A 59 22.54 -5.75 9.09
N ASN A 60 21.30 -5.25 9.15
CA ASN A 60 20.74 -4.40 8.10
C ASN A 60 19.56 -3.55 8.62
N VAL A 61 19.37 -2.37 8.02
CA VAL A 61 18.13 -1.58 8.11
C VAL A 61 17.35 -1.79 6.83
N LYS A 62 16.25 -2.54 6.93
CA LYS A 62 15.39 -2.90 5.81
C LYS A 62 14.36 -1.81 5.57
N LYS A 63 14.15 -1.48 4.30
CA LYS A 63 13.03 -0.68 3.82
C LYS A 63 11.84 -1.62 3.62
N ILE A 64 10.71 -1.30 4.21
CA ILE A 64 9.46 -2.06 4.16
C ILE A 64 8.43 -1.21 3.42
N ASP A 65 7.73 -1.80 2.45
CA ASP A 65 6.60 -1.20 1.75
C ASP A 65 5.32 -1.48 2.56
N ILE A 66 4.52 -0.44 2.82
CA ILE A 66 3.38 -0.54 3.73
C ILE A 66 2.30 -1.49 3.20
N ASP A 67 2.05 -1.53 1.88
CA ASP A 67 1.04 -2.41 1.32
C ASP A 67 1.46 -3.87 1.49
N ARG A 68 2.72 -4.18 1.14
CA ARG A 68 3.26 -5.53 1.34
C ARG A 68 3.27 -5.96 2.79
N PHE A 69 3.61 -5.03 3.69
CA PHE A 69 3.61 -5.29 5.12
C PHE A 69 2.22 -5.70 5.60
N VAL A 70 1.19 -4.89 5.27
CA VAL A 70 -0.20 -5.15 5.67
C VAL A 70 -0.73 -6.43 5.06
N THR A 71 -0.44 -6.69 3.78
CA THR A 71 -0.99 -7.87 3.09
C THR A 71 -0.35 -9.19 3.53
N TYR A 72 0.95 -9.22 3.83
CA TYR A 72 1.68 -10.50 3.99
C TYR A 72 2.40 -10.68 5.32
N GLU A 73 2.80 -9.60 5.98
CA GLU A 73 3.75 -9.67 7.09
C GLU A 73 3.11 -9.31 8.43
N MET A 74 2.13 -8.41 8.47
CA MET A 74 1.58 -7.84 9.70
C MET A 74 1.06 -8.93 10.66
N ASP A 75 0.15 -9.78 10.20
CA ASP A 75 -0.46 -10.85 11.03
C ASP A 75 0.54 -11.93 11.47
N ASN A 76 1.65 -12.07 10.74
CA ASN A 76 2.70 -13.04 11.06
C ASN A 76 3.74 -12.47 12.04
N LEU A 77 3.87 -11.14 12.10
CA LEU A 77 4.91 -10.45 12.86
C LEU A 77 4.39 -9.81 14.14
N PHE A 78 3.11 -9.47 14.21
CA PHE A 78 2.52 -8.71 15.31
C PHE A 78 1.20 -9.32 15.77
N GLU A 79 1.04 -9.42 17.09
CA GLU A 79 -0.23 -9.79 17.71
C GLU A 79 -1.15 -8.57 17.89
N GLU A 80 -2.46 -8.79 18.01
CA GLU A 80 -3.42 -7.73 18.29
C GLU A 80 -3.08 -7.03 19.61
N GLY A 81 -2.93 -5.70 19.58
CA GLY A 81 -2.54 -4.90 20.74
C GLY A 81 -1.03 -4.86 21.01
N GLU A 82 -0.18 -5.48 20.19
CA GLU A 82 1.27 -5.35 20.31
C GLU A 82 1.72 -3.91 20.03
N GLU A 83 2.60 -3.39 20.89
CA GLU A 83 3.12 -2.03 20.79
C GLU A 83 4.45 -2.01 20.03
N VAL A 84 4.60 -1.04 19.12
CA VAL A 84 5.84 -0.74 18.40
C VAL A 84 6.32 0.64 18.80
N LEU A 85 7.65 0.78 18.95
CA LEU A 85 8.28 2.06 19.20
C LEU A 85 8.62 2.75 17.87
N ILE A 86 7.95 3.86 17.58
CA ILE A 86 8.15 4.61 16.35
C ILE A 86 9.07 5.82 16.53
N ASP A 87 9.91 6.02 15.51
CA ASP A 87 10.85 7.12 15.38
C ASP A 87 11.67 7.44 16.65
N PRO A 88 12.14 6.44 17.43
CA PRO A 88 13.07 6.74 18.49
C PRO A 88 14.35 7.28 17.85
N THR A 89 14.76 8.46 18.30
CA THR A 89 16.05 9.04 17.91
C THR A 89 16.90 9.09 19.15
N GLY A 90 18.23 9.14 19.00
CA GLY A 90 19.08 9.28 20.19
C GLY A 90 18.69 10.44 21.13
N SER A 91 17.93 11.42 20.64
CA SER A 91 17.48 12.61 21.37
C SER A 91 15.98 12.63 21.69
N SER A 92 15.20 11.66 21.19
CA SER A 92 13.75 11.53 21.41
C SER A 92 13.46 10.08 21.71
N ASP A 93 12.76 9.82 22.82
CA ASP A 93 12.47 8.46 23.26
C ASP A 93 11.53 7.70 22.31
N GLY A 94 11.00 8.36 21.27
CA GLY A 94 10.02 7.81 20.34
C GLY A 94 8.61 7.81 20.94
N GLU A 95 7.67 7.18 20.24
CA GLU A 95 6.30 6.99 20.73
C GLU A 95 5.93 5.50 20.62
N LEU A 96 5.30 4.97 21.68
CA LEU A 96 4.71 3.63 21.65
C LEU A 96 3.33 3.71 21.01
N ILE A 97 3.09 2.83 20.04
CA ILE A 97 1.83 2.78 19.30
C ILE A 97 1.32 1.35 19.17
N ASN A 98 0.00 1.18 19.18
CA ASN A 98 -0.61 -0.06 18.69
C ASN A 98 -0.49 -0.07 17.16
N ILE A 99 0.40 -0.92 16.64
CA ILE A 99 0.72 -0.91 15.21
C ILE A 99 -0.45 -1.36 14.34
N VAL A 100 -1.24 -2.35 14.80
CA VAL A 100 -2.34 -2.93 14.03
C VAL A 100 -3.46 -1.90 13.87
N ASP A 101 -3.92 -1.31 14.97
CA ASP A 101 -5.00 -0.31 14.96
C ASP A 101 -4.64 0.89 14.08
N ILE A 102 -3.45 1.45 14.27
CA ILE A 102 -3.06 2.65 13.54
C ILE A 102 -2.80 2.35 12.07
N THR A 103 -2.27 1.18 11.74
CA THR A 103 -2.05 0.81 10.34
C THR A 103 -3.38 0.68 9.59
N ASN A 104 -4.43 0.15 10.22
CA ASN A 104 -5.76 0.12 9.60
C ASN A 104 -6.32 1.52 9.30
N GLU A 105 -6.16 2.47 10.22
CA GLU A 105 -6.54 3.87 10.00
C GLU A 105 -5.70 4.53 8.90
N LEU A 106 -4.39 4.26 8.89
CA LEU A 106 -3.45 4.75 7.89
C LEU A 106 -3.79 4.25 6.48
N MET A 107 -4.10 2.96 6.34
CA MET A 107 -4.49 2.35 5.05
C MET A 107 -5.77 2.98 4.49
N SER A 108 -6.75 3.25 5.36
CA SER A 108 -7.98 3.94 4.97
C SER A 108 -7.70 5.36 4.42
N ASP A 109 -6.74 6.08 4.99
CA ASP A 109 -6.31 7.39 4.48
C ASP A 109 -5.53 7.25 3.16
N LEU A 110 -4.63 6.28 3.04
CA LEU A 110 -3.88 6.00 1.80
C LEU A 110 -4.83 5.70 0.65
N ASP A 111 -5.85 4.88 0.86
CA ASP A 111 -6.85 4.55 -0.17
C ASP A 111 -7.57 5.81 -0.67
N ASN A 112 -7.86 6.76 0.23
CA ASN A 112 -8.49 8.02 -0.15
C ASN A 112 -7.55 8.97 -0.89
N ILE A 113 -6.26 8.99 -0.54
CA ILE A 113 -5.24 9.78 -1.24
C ILE A 113 -5.04 9.22 -2.65
N ARG A 114 -4.81 7.91 -2.76
CA ARG A 114 -4.57 7.21 -4.02
C ARG A 114 -5.75 7.31 -4.96
N LEU A 115 -6.99 7.21 -4.47
CA LEU A 115 -8.17 7.40 -5.29
C LEU A 115 -8.23 8.82 -5.89
N LYS A 116 -7.89 9.85 -5.11
CA LYS A 116 -7.84 11.23 -5.62
C LYS A 116 -6.75 11.41 -6.67
N GLU A 117 -5.58 10.80 -6.47
CA GLU A 117 -4.49 10.82 -7.43
C GLU A 117 -4.86 10.09 -8.72
N PHE A 118 -5.43 8.89 -8.61
CA PHE A 118 -5.95 8.12 -9.73
C PHE A 118 -6.95 8.93 -10.55
N VAL A 119 -7.98 9.51 -9.92
CA VAL A 119 -8.99 10.34 -10.59
C VAL A 119 -8.35 11.52 -11.30
N LYS A 120 -7.42 12.21 -10.65
CA LYS A 120 -6.71 13.35 -11.23
C LYS A 120 -5.89 12.94 -12.47
N ASP A 121 -5.20 11.81 -12.40
CA ASP A 121 -4.40 11.28 -13.51
C ASP A 121 -5.33 10.87 -14.68
N VAL A 122 -6.44 10.18 -14.40
CA VAL A 122 -7.45 9.81 -15.42
C VAL A 122 -8.09 11.03 -16.08
N SER A 123 -8.51 12.04 -15.32
CA SER A 123 -9.07 13.27 -15.89
C SER A 123 -8.06 14.06 -16.73
N LYS A 124 -6.76 13.87 -16.50
CA LYS A 124 -5.70 14.55 -17.26
C LYS A 124 -5.38 13.82 -18.57
N GLU A 125 -5.33 12.49 -18.55
CA GLU A 125 -4.98 11.67 -19.72
C GLU A 125 -6.21 11.27 -20.54
N ASP A 126 -7.42 11.40 -19.98
CA ASP A 126 -8.71 10.94 -20.54
C ASP A 126 -8.70 9.45 -20.92
N ALA A 127 -7.95 8.66 -20.17
CA ALA A 127 -7.78 7.24 -20.41
C ALA A 127 -7.41 6.48 -19.14
N VAL A 128 -7.70 5.19 -19.16
CA VAL A 128 -7.20 4.19 -18.21
C VAL A 128 -6.51 3.05 -18.94
N PHE A 129 -5.66 2.35 -18.22
CA PHE A 129 -4.91 1.21 -18.71
C PHE A 129 -5.29 -0.04 -17.94
N GLY A 130 -5.36 -1.16 -18.62
CA GLY A 130 -5.60 -2.46 -18.02
C GLY A 130 -4.79 -3.55 -18.71
N LEU A 131 -4.73 -4.71 -18.07
CA LEU A 131 -4.11 -5.90 -18.65
C LEU A 131 -5.17 -6.72 -19.35
N SER A 132 -4.84 -7.30 -20.50
CA SER A 132 -5.70 -8.20 -21.28
C SER A 132 -4.93 -9.45 -21.66
N ASN A 133 -5.61 -10.58 -21.82
CA ASN A 133 -5.00 -11.73 -22.51
C ASN A 133 -4.73 -11.39 -23.98
N GLN A 134 -3.80 -12.11 -24.59
CA GLN A 134 -3.45 -11.92 -26.01
C GLN A 134 -4.67 -12.09 -26.90
N ASN A 135 -4.89 -11.12 -27.81
CA ASN A 135 -6.03 -11.06 -28.73
C ASN A 135 -7.41 -10.81 -28.09
N GLU A 136 -7.48 -10.51 -26.79
CA GLU A 136 -8.71 -10.07 -26.13
C GLU A 136 -8.78 -8.54 -26.07
N LYS A 137 -9.99 -8.00 -25.86
CA LYS A 137 -10.25 -6.54 -25.79
C LYS A 137 -10.84 -6.10 -24.46
N HIS A 138 -10.86 -6.98 -23.46
CA HIS A 138 -11.40 -6.69 -22.14
C HIS A 138 -10.29 -6.80 -21.10
N PHE A 139 -10.42 -6.04 -20.00
CA PHE A 139 -9.48 -6.18 -18.90
C PHE A 139 -9.66 -7.55 -18.23
N ILE A 140 -8.55 -8.16 -17.83
CA ILE A 140 -8.57 -9.33 -16.96
C ILE A 140 -9.28 -8.99 -15.66
N LEU A 141 -9.91 -9.98 -15.04
CA LEU A 141 -10.43 -9.89 -13.69
C LEU A 141 -9.59 -10.80 -12.80
N ILE A 142 -9.16 -10.28 -11.65
CA ILE A 142 -8.46 -11.07 -10.63
C ILE A 142 -9.51 -11.57 -9.64
N SER A 143 -9.43 -12.85 -9.29
CA SER A 143 -10.26 -13.50 -8.27
C SER A 143 -9.34 -14.27 -7.34
N ASP A 144 -9.63 -14.23 -6.04
CA ASP A 144 -8.86 -14.98 -5.03
C ASP A 144 -9.34 -16.44 -4.90
N ASP A 145 -10.54 -16.75 -5.42
CA ASP A 145 -11.12 -18.09 -5.52
C ASP A 145 -12.01 -18.18 -6.79
N GLU A 146 -12.03 -19.33 -7.47
CA GLU A 146 -13.00 -19.61 -8.56
C GLU A 146 -14.46 -19.59 -8.07
N HIS A 147 -14.68 -19.71 -6.75
CA HIS A 147 -16.01 -19.83 -6.14
C HIS A 147 -16.48 -18.59 -5.38
N GLN A 148 -15.68 -17.52 -5.25
CA GLN A 148 -16.06 -16.34 -4.47
C GLN A 148 -15.84 -15.03 -5.22
N ARG A 149 -16.93 -14.27 -5.34
CA ARG A 149 -16.90 -12.82 -5.54
C ARG A 149 -16.09 -12.16 -4.41
N PRO A 150 -15.48 -10.99 -4.64
CA PRO A 150 -15.60 -10.16 -5.84
C PRO A 150 -14.55 -10.48 -6.90
N HIS A 151 -14.99 -10.47 -8.16
CA HIS A 151 -14.08 -10.30 -9.29
C HIS A 151 -13.57 -8.85 -9.26
N ILE A 152 -12.26 -8.68 -9.17
CA ILE A 152 -11.63 -7.37 -9.05
C ILE A 152 -11.05 -7.00 -10.41
N MET A 153 -11.44 -5.86 -10.95
CA MET A 153 -10.85 -5.34 -12.19
C MET A 153 -9.64 -4.46 -11.84
N PRO A 154 -8.40 -4.86 -12.16
CA PRO A 154 -7.24 -4.02 -11.97
C PRO A 154 -7.16 -2.96 -13.08
N VAL A 155 -6.99 -1.71 -12.68
CA VAL A 155 -6.98 -0.55 -13.57
C VAL A 155 -5.88 0.40 -13.13
N TRP A 156 -5.16 0.96 -14.09
CA TRP A 156 -4.09 1.93 -13.85
C TRP A 156 -4.41 3.25 -14.53
N SER A 157 -4.12 4.35 -13.84
CA SER A 157 -4.26 5.70 -14.39
C SER A 157 -3.10 6.09 -15.31
N ILE A 158 -1.94 5.40 -15.19
CA ILE A 158 -0.74 5.68 -15.97
C ILE A 158 -0.17 4.40 -16.59
N LYS A 159 0.08 4.41 -17.90
CA LYS A 159 0.62 3.28 -18.67
C LYS A 159 1.90 2.67 -18.10
N SER A 160 2.81 3.51 -17.58
CA SER A 160 4.08 3.04 -17.01
C SER A 160 3.88 2.22 -15.72
N ARG A 161 2.86 2.53 -14.92
CA ARG A 161 2.49 1.74 -13.73
C ARG A 161 1.96 0.36 -14.13
N ALA A 162 1.01 0.32 -15.08
CA ALA A 162 0.51 -0.94 -15.65
C ALA A 162 1.63 -1.80 -16.24
N LYS A 163 2.56 -1.17 -16.98
CA LYS A 163 3.70 -1.86 -17.60
C LYS A 163 4.60 -2.52 -16.58
N LYS A 164 4.86 -1.86 -15.46
CA LYS A 164 5.69 -2.42 -14.40
C LYS A 164 5.08 -3.72 -13.84
N VAL A 165 3.79 -3.70 -13.52
CA VAL A 165 3.08 -4.89 -13.00
C VAL A 165 3.04 -6.00 -14.05
N ARG A 166 2.74 -5.68 -15.32
CA ARG A 166 2.81 -6.65 -16.41
C ARG A 166 4.20 -7.31 -16.48
N ASP A 167 5.26 -6.52 -16.51
CA ASP A 167 6.63 -7.02 -16.70
C ASP A 167 7.10 -7.89 -15.54
N GLU A 168 6.61 -7.65 -14.32
CA GLU A 168 7.00 -8.38 -13.12
C GLU A 168 6.11 -9.60 -12.86
N ASP A 169 4.78 -9.48 -13.02
CA ASP A 169 3.81 -10.46 -12.54
C ASP A 169 2.96 -11.12 -13.64
N PHE A 170 2.76 -10.47 -14.80
CA PHE A 170 1.83 -10.92 -15.85
C PHE A 170 2.44 -10.76 -17.26
N LYS A 171 3.60 -11.38 -17.50
CA LYS A 171 4.40 -11.18 -18.72
C LYS A 171 3.69 -11.61 -20.00
N GLU A 172 2.73 -12.50 -19.88
CA GLU A 172 1.89 -13.05 -20.93
C GLU A 172 0.79 -12.08 -21.38
N CYS A 173 0.41 -11.11 -20.54
CA CYS A 173 -0.64 -10.15 -20.83
C CYS A 173 -0.16 -8.98 -21.69
N GLU A 174 -1.11 -8.34 -22.36
CA GLU A 174 -0.94 -7.10 -23.10
C GLU A 174 -1.53 -5.93 -22.31
N ILE A 175 -0.99 -4.73 -22.52
CA ILE A 175 -1.58 -3.50 -21.95
C ILE A 175 -2.51 -2.93 -23.00
N ILE A 176 -3.76 -2.75 -22.62
CA ILE A 176 -4.76 -2.06 -23.42
C ILE A 176 -5.15 -0.75 -22.75
N GLU A 177 -5.51 0.22 -23.58
CA GLU A 177 -5.87 1.59 -23.21
C GLU A 177 -7.34 1.81 -23.56
N ILE A 178 -8.09 2.38 -22.63
CA ILE A 178 -9.53 2.61 -22.74
C ILE A 178 -9.79 4.08 -22.43
N GLU A 179 -10.57 4.73 -23.28
CA GLU A 179 -10.98 6.13 -23.11
C GLU A 179 -11.82 6.31 -21.84
N GLY A 180 -11.74 7.48 -21.22
CA GLY A 180 -12.42 7.79 -19.96
C GLY A 180 -13.93 7.54 -19.99
N GLU A 181 -14.61 7.94 -21.08
CA GLU A 181 -16.05 7.73 -21.25
C GLU A 181 -16.42 6.24 -21.30
N VAL A 182 -15.66 5.43 -22.04
CA VAL A 182 -15.87 3.97 -22.12
C VAL A 182 -15.62 3.32 -20.75
N PHE A 183 -14.61 3.80 -20.02
CA PHE A 183 -14.35 3.33 -18.67
C PHE A 183 -15.50 3.67 -17.70
N ALA A 184 -16.11 4.84 -17.83
CA ALA A 184 -17.28 5.22 -17.03
C ALA A 184 -18.45 4.23 -17.24
N GLU A 185 -18.73 3.84 -18.49
CA GLU A 185 -19.73 2.82 -18.80
C GLU A 185 -19.39 1.46 -18.17
N TRP A 186 -18.11 1.09 -18.13
CA TRP A 186 -17.67 -0.15 -17.49
C TRP A 186 -17.88 -0.11 -15.97
N LEU A 187 -17.64 1.03 -15.33
CA LEU A 187 -17.88 1.21 -13.91
C LEU A 187 -19.36 1.07 -13.54
N ASP A 188 -20.27 1.58 -14.37
CA ASP A 188 -21.72 1.39 -14.16
C ASP A 188 -22.10 -0.10 -14.16
N ASN A 189 -21.55 -0.88 -15.10
CA ASN A 189 -21.78 -2.33 -15.13
C ASN A 189 -21.18 -3.05 -13.92
N LEU A 190 -19.97 -2.66 -13.48
CA LEU A 190 -19.32 -3.26 -12.30
C LEU A 190 -20.07 -2.94 -11.01
N ARG A 191 -20.63 -1.73 -10.89
CA ARG A 191 -21.49 -1.35 -9.75
C ARG A 191 -22.70 -2.28 -9.65
N ASP A 192 -23.38 -2.52 -10.77
CA ASP A 192 -24.60 -3.30 -10.80
C ASP A 192 -24.34 -4.79 -10.49
N ASP A 193 -23.11 -5.27 -10.74
CA ASP A 193 -22.63 -6.63 -10.46
C ASP A 193 -22.01 -6.83 -9.05
N ASP A 194 -21.95 -5.79 -8.22
CA ASP A 194 -21.25 -5.78 -6.92
C ASP A 194 -19.77 -6.19 -7.04
N LYS A 195 -19.10 -5.66 -8.06
CA LYS A 195 -17.67 -5.89 -8.33
C LYS A 195 -16.83 -4.68 -7.89
N ALA A 196 -15.58 -4.96 -7.55
CA ALA A 196 -14.62 -3.95 -7.11
C ALA A 196 -13.60 -3.62 -8.20
N VAL A 197 -12.96 -2.46 -8.05
CA VAL A 197 -11.88 -1.97 -8.91
C VAL A 197 -10.63 -1.87 -8.05
N ALA A 198 -9.53 -2.45 -8.52
CA ALA A 198 -8.23 -2.23 -7.91
C ALA A 198 -7.50 -1.15 -8.70
N ILE A 199 -7.21 -0.02 -8.06
CA ILE A 199 -6.59 1.13 -8.72
C ILE A 199 -5.09 1.15 -8.50
N ASP A 200 -4.35 1.39 -9.57
CA ASP A 200 -2.89 1.59 -9.58
C ASP A 200 -2.11 0.55 -8.74
N LEU A 201 -2.49 -0.72 -8.86
CA LEU A 201 -1.81 -1.82 -8.15
C LEU A 201 -0.29 -1.78 -8.38
N LYS A 202 0.45 -2.11 -7.32
CA LYS A 202 1.88 -2.38 -7.35
C LYS A 202 2.14 -3.86 -7.63
N SER A 203 3.37 -4.17 -8.02
CA SER A 203 3.77 -5.57 -8.25
C SER A 203 3.66 -6.41 -6.98
N GLY A 204 3.24 -7.66 -7.14
CA GLY A 204 2.74 -8.53 -6.09
C GLY A 204 1.23 -8.39 -5.87
N VAL A 205 0.50 -7.70 -6.76
CA VAL A 205 -0.97 -7.51 -6.66
C VAL A 205 -1.39 -6.87 -5.34
N VAL A 206 -0.63 -5.86 -4.90
CA VAL A 206 -0.89 -5.10 -3.66
C VAL A 206 -1.25 -3.66 -3.99
N GLY A 207 -2.18 -3.07 -3.23
CA GLY A 207 -2.62 -1.69 -3.42
C GLY A 207 -4.05 -1.47 -2.98
N THR A 208 -4.71 -0.49 -3.59
CA THR A 208 -6.03 0.00 -3.16
C THR A 208 -7.15 -0.66 -3.94
N VAL A 209 -8.08 -1.30 -3.23
CA VAL A 209 -9.32 -1.87 -3.78
C VAL A 209 -10.49 -0.99 -3.35
N VAL A 210 -11.28 -0.53 -4.30
CA VAL A 210 -12.41 0.38 -4.10
C VAL A 210 -13.64 -0.13 -4.84
N SER A 211 -14.84 0.20 -4.33
CA SER A 211 -16.07 -0.10 -5.07
C SER A 211 -16.15 0.75 -6.34
N ALA A 212 -16.78 0.21 -7.39
CA ALA A 212 -17.01 0.96 -8.62
C ALA A 212 -17.76 2.27 -8.36
N GLN A 213 -18.76 2.26 -7.45
CA GLN A 213 -19.49 3.47 -7.04
C GLN A 213 -18.56 4.57 -6.50
N LYS A 214 -17.60 4.22 -5.64
CA LYS A 214 -16.68 5.20 -5.05
C LYS A 214 -15.79 5.85 -6.11
N VAL A 215 -15.46 5.12 -7.16
CA VAL A 215 -14.72 5.64 -8.32
C VAL A 215 -15.63 6.56 -9.15
N ILE A 216 -16.85 6.14 -9.47
CA ILE A 216 -17.85 6.94 -10.21
C ILE A 216 -18.09 8.29 -9.51
N ASP A 217 -18.28 8.27 -8.19
CA ASP A 217 -18.58 9.48 -7.40
C ASP A 217 -17.48 10.55 -7.46
N GLN A 218 -16.24 10.14 -7.79
CA GLN A 218 -15.10 11.05 -7.85
C GLN A 218 -14.65 11.39 -9.27
N LEU A 219 -14.96 10.55 -10.26
CA LEU A 219 -14.66 10.85 -11.66
C LEU A 219 -15.54 12.01 -12.14
N THR A 220 -14.89 13.10 -12.52
CA THR A 220 -15.53 14.21 -13.22
C THR A 220 -15.12 14.13 -14.68
N PHE A 221 -15.99 13.58 -15.51
CA PHE A 221 -15.91 13.68 -16.97
C PHE A 221 -16.70 14.90 -17.44
#